data_AF-A0A8T4MLB0-F1
#
_entry.id   AF-A0A8T4MLB0-F1
#
_cell.length_a   1.000
_cell.length_b   1.000
_cell.length_c   1.000
_cell.angle_alpha   90.00
_cell.angle_beta   90.00
_cell.angle_gamma   90.00
#
_symmetry.space_group_name_H-M   'P 1'
#
loop_
_entity.id
_entity.type
_entity.pdbx_description
1 polymer ?
#
loop_
_entity_poly.entity_id
_entity_poly.type
_entity_poly.pdbx_seq_one_letter_code
_entity_poly.pdbx_strand_id
1 'polypeptide(L)' 'MEKIKLCDGCLNNGATKCCKKCNECYCDECIILHHEKKHMKKHSRKLRAKPLT' A
#
# COMPACT_ATOMS: atom_id res chain seq x y z
N MET A 1 8.79 -19.15 8.77
CA MET A 1 7.37 -18.80 8.51
C MET A 1 7.34 -17.35 8.05
N GLU A 2 7.34 -17.12 6.75
CA GLU A 2 7.18 -15.76 6.20
C GLU A 2 5.73 -15.32 6.46
N LYS A 3 5.55 -14.28 7.28
CA LYS A 3 4.23 -13.69 7.50
C LYS A 3 3.82 -12.96 6.23
N ILE A 4 3.04 -13.62 5.38
CA ILE A 4 2.38 -12.99 4.24
C ILE A 4 1.46 -11.90 4.82
N LYS A 5 1.85 -10.64 4.65
CA LYS A 5 0.97 -9.52 5.00
C LYS A 5 -0.15 -9.48 3.98
N LEU A 6 -1.40 -9.50 4.42
CA LEU A 6 -2.56 -9.28 3.56
C LEU A 6 -2.76 -7.78 3.32
N CYS A 7 -3.39 -7.46 2.19
CA CYS A 7 -3.75 -6.10 1.83
C CYS A 7 -4.79 -5.54 2.82
N ASP A 8 -4.49 -4.42 3.47
CA ASP A 8 -5.40 -3.74 4.40
C ASP A 8 -6.68 -3.20 3.70
N GLY A 9 -6.64 -3.04 2.38
CA GLY A 9 -7.75 -2.51 1.59
C GLY A 9 -8.79 -3.55 1.18
N CYS A 10 -8.35 -4.72 0.71
CA CYS A 10 -9.24 -5.76 0.21
C CYS A 10 -9.21 -7.06 1.03
N LEU A 11 -8.22 -7.24 1.90
CA LEU A 11 -7.98 -8.44 2.74
C LEU A 11 -7.94 -9.78 2.00
N ASN A 12 -8.04 -9.78 0.68
CA ASN A 12 -8.11 -10.96 -0.16
C ASN A 12 -6.78 -11.24 -0.88
N ASN A 13 -6.04 -10.18 -1.21
CA ASN A 13 -4.74 -10.26 -1.88
C ASN A 13 -3.59 -10.08 -0.89
N GLY A 14 -2.43 -10.68 -1.20
CA GLY A 14 -1.18 -10.37 -0.52
C GLY A 14 -0.80 -8.90 -0.71
N ALA A 15 -0.34 -8.25 0.36
CA ALA A 15 0.19 -6.90 0.30
C ALA A 15 1.56 -6.93 -0.37
N THR A 16 1.65 -6.36 -1.56
CA THR A 16 2.90 -6.24 -2.33
C THR A 16 3.67 -4.98 -1.97
N LYS A 17 2.98 -3.96 -1.46
CA LYS A 17 3.52 -2.62 -1.23
C LYS A 17 3.07 -2.06 0.12
N CYS A 18 4.03 -1.62 0.92
CA CYS A 18 3.73 -0.92 2.17
C CYS A 18 4.08 0.56 2.06
N CYS A 19 3.12 1.43 2.40
CA CYS A 19 3.34 2.86 2.48
C CYS A 19 3.90 3.21 3.86
N LYS A 20 5.21 3.49 3.96
CA LYS A 20 5.85 3.80 5.26
C LYS A 20 5.26 5.01 5.98
N LYS A 21 4.76 6.00 5.23
CA LYS A 21 4.21 7.23 5.81
C LYS A 21 2.77 7.05 6.27
N CYS A 22 2.03 6.11 5.68
CA CYS A 22 0.70 5.74 6.16
C CYS A 22 0.75 4.56 7.14
N ASN A 23 1.88 3.85 7.19
CA ASN A 23 2.09 2.61 7.95
C ASN A 23 1.08 1.49 7.61
N GLU A 24 0.56 1.54 6.38
CA GLU A 24 -0.47 0.63 5.86
C GLU A 24 0.12 -0.17 4.69
N CYS A 25 -0.27 -1.44 4.56
CA CYS A 25 0.21 -2.35 3.52
C CYS A 25 -0.93 -2.76 2.58
N TYR A 26 -0.73 -2.61 1.28
CA TYR A 26 -1.75 -2.80 0.26
C TYR A 26 -1.21 -3.64 -0.90
N CYS A 27 -2.13 -4.24 -1.67
CA CYS A 27 -1.83 -4.72 -3.02
C CYS A 27 -1.69 -3.54 -3.99
N ASP A 28 -1.17 -3.81 -5.20
CA ASP A 28 -0.94 -2.81 -6.24
C ASP A 28 -2.18 -1.99 -6.59
N GLU A 29 -3.36 -2.61 -6.62
CA GLU A 29 -4.61 -1.90 -6.92
C GLU A 29 -5.06 -1.04 -5.74
N CYS A 30 -5.10 -1.61 -4.53
CA CYS A 30 -5.56 -0.89 -3.35
C CYS A 30 -4.63 0.25 -2.96
N ILE A 31 -3.31 0.15 -3.18
CA ILE A 31 -2.39 1.25 -2.85
C ILE A 31 -2.61 2.46 -3.77
N ILE A 32 -2.93 2.21 -5.04
CA ILE A 32 -3.22 3.26 -6.03
C ILE A 32 -4.54 3.93 -5.62
N LEU A 33 -5.62 3.15 -5.46
CA LEU A 33 -6.92 3.67 -5.05
C LEU A 33 -6.88 4.41 -3.70
N HIS A 34 -6.15 3.87 -2.72
CA HIS A 34 -6.00 4.49 -1.41
C HIS A 34 -5.28 5.83 -1.50
N HIS A 35 -4.17 5.89 -2.24
CA HIS A 35 -3.41 7.14 -2.36
C HIS A 35 -4.06 8.14 -3.31
N GLU A 36 -4.76 7.71 -4.36
CA GLU A 36 -5.60 8.56 -5.20
C GLU A 36 -6.82 9.10 -4.44
N LYS A 37 -7.43 8.33 -3.54
CA LYS A 37 -8.46 8.85 -2.62
C LYS A 37 -7.89 9.76 -1.54
N LYS A 38 -6.72 9.43 -0.98
CA LYS A 38 -5.96 10.28 -0.02
C LYS A 38 -5.29 11.49 -0.69
N HIS A 39 -5.47 11.71 -1.99
CA HIS A 39 -4.89 12.82 -2.76
C HIS A 39 -5.52 14.20 -2.42
N MET A 40 -5.90 14.42 -1.16
CA MET A 40 -5.95 15.75 -0.56
C MET A 40 -4.54 16.11 -0.02
N LYS A 41 -3.72 16.62 -0.95
CA LYS A 41 -2.64 17.63 -0.76
C LYS A 41 -1.20 17.28 -0.34
N LYS A 42 -0.81 16.14 0.26
CA LYS A 42 0.61 16.00 0.74
C LYS A 42 1.37 14.71 0.39
N HIS A 43 0.77 13.80 -0.38
CA HIS A 43 1.36 12.49 -0.68
C HIS A 43 1.51 12.15 -2.16
N SER A 44 1.57 13.18 -2.99
CA SER A 44 1.59 13.05 -4.44
C SER A 44 2.94 12.52 -4.96
N ARG A 45 2.86 11.45 -5.75
CA ARG A 45 3.73 11.14 -6.91
C ARG A 45 5.16 10.63 -6.75
N LYS A 46 5.59 10.18 -5.57
CA LYS A 46 6.75 9.27 -5.49
C LYS A 46 6.42 8.11 -4.56
N LEU A 47 5.61 7.18 -5.06
CA LEU A 47 5.44 5.86 -4.47
C LEU A 47 6.80 5.13 -4.49
N ARG A 48 7.70 5.48 -3.57
CA ARG A 48 8.76 4.57 -3.12
C ARG A 48 8.11 3.50 -2.25
N ALA A 49 7.16 2.77 -2.83
CA ALA A 49 6.75 1.50 -2.26
C ALA A 49 7.97 0.60 -2.41
N LYS A 50 8.69 0.35 -1.31
CA LYS A 50 9.67 -0.74 -1.34
C LYS A 50 8.87 -2.03 -1.55
N PRO A 51 9.25 -2.88 -2.51
CA PRO A 51 8.66 -4.20 -2.61
C PRO A 51 8.82 -4.93 -1.28
N LEU A 52 7.81 -5.70 -0.90
CA LEU A 52 7.90 -6.62 0.23
C LEU A 52 8.90 -7.71 -0.18
N THR A 53 10.17 -7.52 0.16
CA THR A 53 11.23 -8.54 0.10
C THR A 53 11.25 -9.34 1.38
#